data_AF-A0A1V4GYL5-F1
#
_entry.id   AF-A0A1V4GYL5-F1
#
_cell.length_a   1.000
_cell.length_b   1.000
_cell.length_c   1.000
_cell.angle_alpha   90.00
_cell.angle_beta   90.00
_cell.angle_gamma   90.00
#
_symmetry.space_group_name_H-M   'P 1'
#
loop_
_entity.id
_entity.type
_entity.pdbx_description
1 polymer ?
#
loop_
_entity_poly.entity_id
_entity_poly.type
_entity_poly.pdbx_seq_one_letter_code
_entity_poly.pdbx_strand_id
1 'polypeptide(L)'
;MIDIDPSNKTLASYKSLNVKQIDIMKDDEELVDQSKFDGFLQNFLENENATFLVDTGSGEFLPFNSYLTMMDIPSVIQDDFEKNIYIHVPISYGQAEDDSKKCLIKLAESYPTVPIIVWENEYFGKPTTDFSKTKAFQAIDNIIGVVKITKLNNDTFEKDFSTMIKQGMTFEEVANDTKTFELLAKNRLKKIKKDIFSKVDDVFKDE
;
A
#
# COMPACT_ATOMS: atom_id res chain seq x y z
N MET A 1 -3.10 7.23 9.82
CA MET A 1 -2.08 6.86 8.82
C MET A 1 -0.72 6.94 9.48
N ILE A 2 0.11 5.95 9.23
CA ILE A 2 1.43 5.78 9.82
C ILE A 2 2.42 5.55 8.70
N ASP A 3 3.58 6.19 8.78
CA ASP A 3 4.70 5.99 7.87
C ASP A 3 5.89 5.53 8.72
N ILE A 4 6.35 4.29 8.49
CA ILE A 4 7.47 3.69 9.22
C ILE A 4 8.76 3.66 8.39
N ASP A 5 8.77 4.23 7.18
CA ASP A 5 9.97 4.30 6.35
C ASP A 5 10.89 5.45 6.84
N PRO A 6 12.09 5.17 7.36
CA PRO A 6 13.01 6.20 7.84
C PRO A 6 13.65 6.99 6.69
N SER A 7 13.76 6.38 5.51
CA SER A 7 14.56 6.86 4.38
C SER A 7 13.73 7.58 3.33
N ASN A 8 12.58 7.01 2.95
CA ASN A 8 11.73 7.50 1.89
C ASN A 8 10.28 7.71 2.35
N LYS A 9 10.09 8.77 3.14
CA LYS A 9 8.84 9.22 3.78
C LYS A 9 7.79 9.73 2.79
N THR A 10 7.40 8.87 1.85
CA THR A 10 6.57 9.23 0.71
C THR A 10 5.17 9.56 1.17
N LEU A 11 4.56 8.74 2.03
CA LEU A 11 3.23 9.02 2.57
C LEU A 11 3.23 10.29 3.42
N ALA A 12 4.23 10.48 4.28
CA ALA A 12 4.31 11.69 5.10
C ALA A 12 4.71 12.98 4.34
N SER A 13 5.03 12.89 3.05
CA SER A 13 5.18 14.06 2.18
C SER A 13 3.84 14.77 1.92
N TYR A 14 2.72 14.03 1.99
CA TYR A 14 1.36 14.55 1.81
C TYR A 14 0.87 15.24 3.08
N LYS A 15 0.99 16.57 3.12
CA LYS A 15 0.73 17.36 4.34
C LYS A 15 -0.71 17.30 4.82
N SER A 16 -1.67 17.26 3.91
CA SER A 16 -3.10 17.17 4.24
C SER A 16 -3.50 15.87 4.94
N LEU A 17 -2.71 14.80 4.82
CA LEU A 17 -3.01 13.49 5.38
C LEU A 17 -2.62 13.34 6.86
N ASN A 18 -1.93 14.33 7.45
CA ASN A 18 -1.53 14.34 8.88
C ASN A 18 -0.89 13.01 9.33
N VAL A 19 0.02 12.49 8.51
CA VAL A 19 0.62 11.16 8.69
C VAL A 19 1.55 11.16 9.90
N LYS A 20 1.37 10.20 10.81
CA LYS A 20 2.26 10.01 11.95
C LYS A 20 3.51 9.25 11.48
N GLN A 21 4.67 9.88 11.59
CA GLN A 21 5.93 9.19 11.37
C GLN A 21 6.33 8.45 12.64
N ILE A 22 6.79 7.21 12.48
CA ILE A 22 7.39 6.43 13.56
C ILE A 22 8.84 6.21 13.18
N ASP A 23 9.74 6.72 14.00
CA ASP A 23 11.15 6.43 13.86
C ASP A 23 11.43 5.06 14.46
N ILE A 24 11.70 4.09 13.60
CA ILE A 24 11.92 2.69 13.98
C ILE A 24 13.40 2.32 14.05
N MET A 25 14.31 3.27 13.80
CA MET A 25 15.75 3.02 13.82
C MET A 25 16.26 3.07 15.25
N LYS A 26 17.26 2.24 15.57
CA LYS A 26 18.01 2.43 16.82
C LYS A 26 18.84 3.70 16.73
N ASP A 27 19.06 4.35 17.87
CA ASP A 27 19.68 5.68 17.95
C ASP A 27 21.13 5.73 17.39
N ASP A 28 21.78 4.58 17.17
CA ASP A 28 23.18 4.48 16.69
C ASP A 28 23.44 3.38 15.61
N GLU A 29 22.42 2.74 15.04
CA GLU A 29 22.60 1.63 14.07
C GLU A 29 21.63 1.74 12.87
N GLU A 30 22.02 1.24 11.68
CA GLU A 30 21.10 0.96 10.56
C GLU A 30 20.20 -0.27 10.83
N LEU A 31 19.87 -0.53 12.10
CA LEU A 31 19.07 -1.67 12.52
C LEU A 31 17.73 -1.19 13.09
N VAL A 32 16.67 -1.88 12.69
CA VAL A 32 15.31 -1.63 13.18
C VAL A 32 15.18 -2.07 14.64
N ASP A 33 14.68 -1.18 15.49
CA ASP A 33 14.22 -1.47 16.85
C ASP A 33 12.76 -1.91 16.81
N GLN A 34 12.54 -3.22 16.86
CA GLN A 34 11.20 -3.79 16.77
C GLN A 34 10.28 -3.41 17.94
N SER A 35 10.84 -3.04 19.10
CA SER A 35 10.03 -2.58 20.25
C SER A 35 9.31 -1.26 19.96
N LYS A 36 9.78 -0.49 18.96
CA LYS A 36 9.12 0.74 18.52
C LYS A 36 7.82 0.47 17.76
N PHE A 37 7.57 -0.77 17.34
CA PHE A 37 6.28 -1.17 16.76
C PHE A 37 5.17 -1.28 17.81
N ASP A 38 5.51 -1.68 19.04
CA ASP A 38 4.56 -1.85 20.15
C ASP A 38 3.69 -0.61 20.35
N GLY A 39 4.31 0.58 20.31
CA GLY A 39 3.61 1.82 20.65
C GLY A 39 2.43 2.16 19.73
N PHE A 40 2.53 1.87 18.43
CA PHE A 40 1.40 2.11 17.53
C PHE A 40 0.44 0.93 17.45
N LEU A 41 0.94 -0.31 17.62
CA LEU A 41 0.08 -1.49 17.68
C LEU A 41 -0.80 -1.44 18.92
N GLN A 42 -0.25 -1.11 20.10
CA GLN A 42 -1.03 -0.90 21.32
C GLN A 42 -2.11 0.17 21.12
N ASN A 43 -1.74 1.32 20.53
CA ASN A 43 -2.72 2.36 20.21
C ASN A 43 -3.80 1.86 19.23
N PHE A 44 -3.45 1.03 18.25
CA PHE A 44 -4.44 0.42 17.37
C PHE A 44 -5.37 -0.52 18.14
N LEU A 45 -4.81 -1.40 18.98
CA LEU A 45 -5.55 -2.42 19.73
C LEU A 45 -6.50 -1.81 20.78
N GLU A 46 -6.04 -0.84 21.57
CA GLU A 46 -6.80 -0.25 22.68
C GLU A 46 -7.96 0.66 22.23
N ASN A 47 -7.99 1.09 20.96
CA ASN A 47 -9.04 1.96 20.44
C ASN A 47 -10.02 1.17 19.57
N GLU A 48 -11.23 0.92 20.06
CA GLU A 48 -12.24 0.09 19.38
C GLU A 48 -12.54 0.53 17.93
N ASN A 49 -12.59 1.85 17.66
CA ASN A 49 -12.93 2.41 16.35
C ASN A 49 -11.71 2.93 15.55
N ALA A 50 -10.52 2.39 15.80
CA ALA A 50 -9.31 2.81 15.09
C ALA A 50 -9.16 2.09 13.73
N THR A 51 -8.85 2.86 12.68
CA THR A 51 -8.42 2.32 11.37
C THR A 51 -7.05 2.85 11.03
N PHE A 52 -6.06 1.97 10.95
CA PHE A 52 -4.68 2.34 10.65
C PHE A 52 -4.29 1.87 9.24
N LEU A 53 -3.74 2.80 8.45
CA LEU A 53 -2.97 2.49 7.26
C LEU A 53 -1.50 2.66 7.62
N VAL A 54 -0.72 1.59 7.52
CA VAL A 54 0.71 1.56 7.83
C VAL A 54 1.47 1.43 6.51
N ASP A 55 2.18 2.48 6.13
CA ASP A 55 3.07 2.47 4.96
C ASP A 55 4.45 1.98 5.37
N THR A 56 4.98 1.02 4.62
CA THR A 56 6.25 0.36 4.89
C THR A 56 7.16 0.48 3.68
N GLY A 57 8.39 0.96 3.89
CA GLY A 57 9.45 0.89 2.89
C GLY A 57 9.87 -0.56 2.61
N SER A 58 10.56 -0.77 1.49
CA SER A 58 11.02 -2.11 1.09
C SER A 58 12.07 -2.69 2.05
N GLY A 59 12.87 -1.84 2.71
CA GLY A 59 13.89 -2.28 3.68
C GLY A 59 13.28 -2.66 5.03
N GLU A 60 12.22 -1.96 5.41
CA GLU A 60 11.58 -1.99 6.73
C GLU A 60 10.47 -3.04 6.81
N PHE A 61 9.89 -3.37 5.65
CA PHE A 61 8.86 -4.39 5.55
C PHE A 61 9.31 -5.74 6.12
N LEU A 62 10.54 -6.20 5.84
CA LEU A 62 11.01 -7.50 6.32
C LEU A 62 11.13 -7.58 7.85
N PRO A 63 11.79 -6.61 8.54
CA PRO A 63 11.77 -6.53 10.00
C PRO A 63 10.36 -6.43 10.58
N PHE A 64 9.49 -5.60 9.99
CA PHE A 64 8.12 -5.43 10.49
C PHE A 64 7.31 -6.73 10.35
N ASN A 65 7.36 -7.37 9.18
CA ASN A 65 6.72 -8.66 8.94
C ASN A 65 7.24 -9.77 9.88
N SER A 66 8.55 -9.79 10.13
CA SER A 66 9.15 -10.76 11.06
C SER A 66 8.65 -10.55 12.48
N TYR A 67 8.53 -9.31 12.91
CA TYR A 67 7.97 -8.98 14.22
C TYR A 67 6.49 -9.40 14.32
N LEU A 68 5.66 -9.06 13.32
CA LEU A 68 4.23 -9.42 13.32
C LEU A 68 4.01 -10.93 13.41
N THR A 69 4.78 -11.71 12.64
CA THR A 69 4.64 -13.17 12.63
C THR A 69 5.25 -13.83 13.88
N MET A 70 6.40 -13.35 14.37
CA MET A 70 7.03 -13.88 15.57
C MET A 70 6.17 -13.67 16.84
N MET A 71 5.48 -12.54 16.89
CA MET A 71 4.61 -12.16 18.01
C MET A 71 3.16 -12.60 17.84
N ASP A 72 2.83 -13.30 16.74
CA ASP A 72 1.48 -13.75 16.39
C ASP A 72 0.43 -12.61 16.44
N ILE A 73 0.85 -11.41 16.05
CA ILE A 73 0.03 -10.19 16.08
C ILE A 73 -1.27 -10.33 15.26
N PRO A 74 -1.30 -11.00 14.09
CA PRO A 74 -2.55 -11.22 13.37
C PRO A 74 -3.61 -11.95 14.21
N SER A 75 -3.22 -13.02 14.90
CA SER A 75 -4.13 -13.80 15.73
C SER A 75 -4.60 -12.96 16.93
N VAL A 76 -3.71 -12.19 17.56
CA VAL A 76 -4.09 -11.25 18.64
C VAL A 76 -5.12 -10.22 18.14
N ILE A 77 -4.87 -9.60 16.99
CA ILE A 77 -5.77 -8.59 16.42
C ILE A 77 -7.15 -9.19 16.14
N GLN A 78 -7.20 -10.40 15.59
CA GLN A 78 -8.44 -11.06 15.19
C GLN A 78 -9.19 -11.67 16.38
N ASP A 79 -8.52 -12.49 17.20
CA ASP A 79 -9.14 -13.33 18.22
C ASP A 79 -9.40 -12.57 19.53
N ASP A 80 -8.50 -11.66 19.92
CA ASP A 80 -8.61 -10.95 21.20
C ASP A 80 -9.30 -9.57 21.06
N PHE A 81 -9.18 -8.93 19.89
CA PHE A 81 -9.68 -7.57 19.66
C PHE A 81 -10.75 -7.46 18.57
N GLU A 82 -11.13 -8.58 17.93
CA GLU A 82 -12.17 -8.63 16.89
C GLU A 82 -11.96 -7.60 15.76
N LYS A 83 -10.69 -7.34 15.41
CA LYS A 83 -10.28 -6.39 14.37
C LYS A 83 -9.75 -7.12 13.14
N ASN A 84 -9.84 -6.44 12.00
CA ASN A 84 -9.41 -6.99 10.72
C ASN A 84 -8.05 -6.43 10.28
N ILE A 85 -7.27 -7.28 9.60
CA ILE A 85 -6.04 -6.89 8.91
C ILE A 85 -6.26 -7.10 7.42
N TYR A 86 -5.79 -6.17 6.61
CA TYR A 86 -5.76 -6.29 5.16
C TYR A 86 -4.34 -6.01 4.67
N ILE A 87 -3.78 -6.88 3.84
CA ILE A 87 -2.42 -6.72 3.30
C ILE A 87 -2.52 -6.26 1.85
N HIS A 88 -2.00 -5.07 1.57
CA HIS A 88 -1.95 -4.50 0.22
C HIS A 88 -0.58 -4.76 -0.39
N VAL A 89 -0.52 -5.50 -1.49
CA VAL A 89 0.74 -5.91 -2.13
C VAL A 89 0.88 -5.28 -3.52
N PRO A 90 1.78 -4.31 -3.71
CA PRO A 90 2.08 -3.75 -5.03
C PRO A 90 2.94 -4.71 -5.86
N ILE A 91 2.47 -5.00 -7.08
CA ILE A 91 3.22 -5.72 -8.11
C ILE A 91 3.67 -4.70 -9.15
N SER A 92 4.99 -4.47 -9.20
CA SER A 92 5.60 -3.66 -10.25
C SER A 92 6.11 -4.57 -11.36
N TYR A 93 5.66 -4.35 -12.60
CA TYR A 93 6.18 -5.07 -13.75
C TYR A 93 7.55 -4.53 -14.21
N GLY A 94 8.19 -5.23 -15.16
CA GLY A 94 9.52 -4.89 -15.63
C GLY A 94 10.60 -5.52 -14.75
N GLN A 95 11.59 -4.74 -14.33
CA GLN A 95 12.77 -5.28 -13.61
C GLN A 95 12.43 -5.91 -12.25
N ALA A 96 11.39 -5.42 -11.58
CA ALA A 96 11.00 -5.90 -10.24
C ALA A 96 9.92 -6.99 -10.26
N GLU A 97 9.46 -7.43 -11.45
CA GLU A 97 8.27 -8.28 -11.59
C GLU A 97 8.38 -9.59 -10.80
N ASP A 98 9.46 -10.34 -11.01
CA ASP A 98 9.63 -11.64 -10.38
C ASP A 98 9.78 -11.53 -8.85
N ASP A 99 10.46 -10.49 -8.37
CA ASP A 99 10.68 -10.29 -6.95
C ASP A 99 9.41 -9.83 -6.23
N SER A 100 8.61 -8.94 -6.85
CA SER A 100 7.30 -8.57 -6.33
C SER A 100 6.34 -9.77 -6.26
N LYS A 101 6.32 -10.63 -7.29
CA LYS A 101 5.48 -11.84 -7.30
C LYS A 101 5.89 -12.86 -6.24
N LYS A 102 7.20 -13.08 -6.07
CA LYS A 102 7.71 -13.96 -5.00
C LYS A 102 7.36 -13.40 -3.61
N CYS A 103 7.41 -12.08 -3.43
CA CYS A 103 7.00 -11.42 -2.19
C CYS A 103 5.53 -11.70 -1.88
N LEU A 104 4.64 -11.54 -2.87
CA LEU A 104 3.22 -11.87 -2.72
C LEU A 104 3.01 -13.32 -2.28
N ILE A 105 3.65 -14.28 -2.95
CA ILE A 105 3.48 -15.71 -2.63
C ILE A 105 3.92 -15.99 -1.18
N LYS A 106 5.08 -15.47 -0.77
CA LYS A 106 5.56 -15.63 0.62
C LYS A 106 4.62 -14.99 1.65
N LEU A 107 4.05 -13.83 1.32
CA LEU A 107 3.08 -13.14 2.16
C LEU A 107 1.81 -13.97 2.31
N ALA A 108 1.27 -14.49 1.21
CA ALA A 108 0.11 -15.37 1.24
C ALA A 108 0.33 -16.62 2.10
N GLU A 109 1.50 -17.26 1.96
CA GLU A 109 1.88 -18.42 2.77
C GLU A 109 2.04 -18.07 4.27
N SER A 110 2.53 -16.87 4.58
CA SER A 110 2.75 -16.42 5.96
C SER A 110 1.46 -16.00 6.67
N TYR A 111 0.44 -15.59 5.93
CA TYR A 111 -0.82 -15.09 6.49
C TYR A 111 -2.03 -15.75 5.82
N PRO A 112 -2.22 -17.08 5.97
CA PRO A 112 -3.21 -17.84 5.21
C PRO A 112 -4.67 -17.40 5.45
N THR A 113 -4.94 -16.71 6.56
CA THR A 113 -6.29 -16.23 6.93
C THR A 113 -6.49 -14.73 6.72
N VAL A 114 -5.42 -13.97 6.41
CA VAL A 114 -5.50 -12.52 6.27
C VAL A 114 -5.82 -12.17 4.82
N PRO A 115 -6.88 -11.38 4.55
CA PRO A 115 -7.20 -10.92 3.20
C PRO A 115 -6.07 -10.12 2.55
N ILE A 116 -5.75 -10.47 1.30
CA ILE A 116 -4.74 -9.83 0.47
C ILE A 116 -5.38 -9.11 -0.71
N ILE A 117 -4.97 -7.86 -0.93
CA ILE A 117 -5.32 -7.04 -2.09
C ILE A 117 -4.08 -6.85 -2.95
N VAL A 118 -4.13 -7.33 -4.19
CA VAL A 118 -3.00 -7.21 -5.12
C VAL A 118 -3.15 -5.95 -5.97
N TRP A 119 -2.12 -5.12 -6.01
CA TRP A 119 -2.09 -3.91 -6.84
C TRP A 119 -1.19 -4.14 -8.06
N GLU A 120 -1.78 -4.48 -9.20
CA GLU A 120 -1.05 -4.63 -10.47
C GLU A 120 -0.75 -3.26 -11.08
N ASN A 121 0.51 -2.84 -11.11
CA ASN A 121 0.90 -1.52 -11.62
C ASN A 121 1.71 -1.61 -12.93
N GLU A 122 1.08 -1.21 -14.03
CA GLU A 122 1.67 -1.24 -15.37
C GLU A 122 2.59 -0.03 -15.69
N TYR A 123 2.91 0.82 -14.71
CA TYR A 123 3.73 2.02 -14.94
C TYR A 123 5.10 1.73 -15.57
N PHE A 124 5.82 0.73 -15.07
CA PHE A 124 7.15 0.33 -15.57
C PHE A 124 7.11 -0.70 -16.71
N GLY A 125 5.94 -1.20 -17.07
CA GLY A 125 5.79 -2.23 -18.09
C GLY A 125 4.50 -3.01 -17.93
N LYS A 126 4.23 -3.91 -18.87
CA LYS A 126 3.10 -4.84 -18.78
C LYS A 126 3.62 -6.24 -18.53
N PRO A 127 2.86 -7.10 -17.83
CA PRO A 127 3.24 -8.49 -17.72
C PRO A 127 3.27 -9.14 -19.09
N THR A 128 4.21 -10.06 -19.30
CA THR A 128 4.20 -10.92 -20.50
C THR A 128 3.01 -11.88 -20.48
N THR A 129 2.65 -12.34 -19.28
CA THR A 129 1.49 -13.21 -19.03
C THR A 129 0.71 -12.65 -17.85
N ASP A 130 -0.61 -12.54 -18.01
CA ASP A 130 -1.54 -12.12 -16.96
C ASP A 130 -1.32 -12.94 -15.68
N PHE A 131 -0.87 -12.29 -14.61
CA PHE A 131 -0.42 -12.97 -13.40
C PHE A 131 -1.60 -13.67 -12.70
N SER A 132 -2.78 -13.04 -12.71
CA SER A 132 -4.03 -13.58 -12.18
C SER A 132 -4.43 -14.94 -12.80
N LYS A 133 -3.95 -15.23 -14.01
CA LYS A 133 -4.21 -16.48 -14.74
C LYS A 133 -3.17 -17.57 -14.51
N THR A 134 -2.12 -17.29 -13.74
CA THR A 134 -1.08 -18.27 -13.46
C THR A 134 -1.51 -19.23 -12.36
N LYS A 135 -1.01 -20.47 -12.39
CA LYS A 135 -1.27 -21.44 -11.32
C LYS A 135 -0.79 -20.96 -9.95
N ALA A 136 0.32 -20.21 -9.91
CA ALA A 136 0.87 -19.68 -8.67
C ALA A 136 -0.09 -18.68 -8.01
N PHE A 137 -0.71 -17.81 -8.81
CA PHE A 137 -1.71 -16.87 -8.30
C PHE A 137 -3.00 -17.58 -7.88
N GLN A 138 -3.50 -18.49 -8.71
CA GLN A 138 -4.75 -19.23 -8.44
C GLN A 138 -4.67 -20.20 -7.26
N ALA A 139 -3.46 -20.53 -6.80
CA ALA A 139 -3.25 -21.34 -5.61
C ALA A 139 -3.28 -20.54 -4.30
N ILE A 140 -3.43 -19.21 -4.37
CA ILE A 140 -3.50 -18.33 -3.21
C ILE A 140 -4.98 -18.05 -2.90
N ASP A 141 -5.48 -18.65 -1.82
CA ASP A 141 -6.91 -18.59 -1.46
C ASP A 141 -7.32 -17.28 -0.78
N ASN A 142 -6.39 -16.58 -0.13
CA ASN A 142 -6.67 -15.38 0.66
C ASN A 142 -6.54 -14.07 -0.14
N ILE A 143 -6.39 -14.12 -1.46
CA ILE A 143 -6.51 -12.92 -2.29
C ILE A 143 -7.98 -12.61 -2.50
N ILE A 144 -8.44 -11.48 -1.96
CA ILE A 144 -9.84 -11.03 -2.09
C ILE A 144 -10.06 -10.15 -3.33
N GLY A 145 -8.99 -9.66 -3.96
CA GLY A 145 -9.15 -8.91 -5.20
C GLY A 145 -7.86 -8.32 -5.78
N VAL A 146 -8.00 -7.79 -7.00
CA VAL A 146 -6.91 -7.19 -7.77
C VAL A 146 -7.29 -5.79 -8.22
N VAL A 147 -6.51 -4.79 -7.79
CA VAL A 147 -6.62 -3.40 -8.26
C VAL A 147 -5.60 -3.17 -9.36
N LYS A 148 -6.06 -3.18 -10.61
CA LYS A 148 -5.18 -3.00 -11.77
C LYS A 148 -5.07 -1.53 -12.18
N ILE A 149 -3.86 -0.97 -12.13
CA ILE A 149 -3.49 0.34 -12.67
C ILE A 149 -2.84 0.15 -14.04
N THR A 150 -3.61 0.38 -15.11
CA THR A 150 -3.13 0.23 -16.48
C THR A 150 -2.15 1.33 -16.87
N LYS A 151 -1.24 1.04 -17.81
CA LYS A 151 -0.29 2.03 -18.32
C LYS A 151 -1.04 3.24 -18.89
N LEU A 152 -0.77 4.40 -18.33
CA LEU A 152 -1.36 5.66 -18.74
C LEU A 152 -0.63 6.23 -19.97
N ASN A 153 -1.28 7.11 -20.72
CA ASN A 153 -0.62 7.82 -21.81
C ASN A 153 0.41 8.81 -21.25
N ASN A 154 1.67 8.65 -21.68
CA ASN A 154 2.83 9.40 -21.17
C ASN A 154 2.67 10.92 -21.29
N ASP A 155 2.15 11.41 -22.42
CA ASP A 155 2.07 12.86 -22.69
C ASP A 155 0.92 13.56 -21.95
N THR A 156 -0.01 12.80 -21.37
CA THR A 156 -1.24 13.34 -20.77
C THR A 156 -1.46 12.85 -19.35
N PHE A 157 -2.19 11.74 -19.18
CA PHE A 157 -2.62 11.21 -17.87
C PHE A 157 -1.43 10.90 -16.95
N GLU A 158 -0.38 10.27 -17.49
CA GLU A 158 0.78 9.89 -16.70
C GLU A 158 1.58 11.11 -16.23
N LYS A 159 1.78 12.10 -17.12
CA LYS A 159 2.49 13.33 -16.80
C LYS A 159 1.83 14.08 -15.65
N ASP A 160 0.51 14.27 -15.71
CA ASP A 160 -0.21 14.98 -14.65
C ASP A 160 -0.21 14.19 -13.34
N PHE A 161 -0.40 12.88 -13.41
CA PHE A 161 -0.39 12.03 -12.21
C PHE A 161 0.98 11.98 -11.55
N SER A 162 2.03 11.86 -12.35
CA SER A 162 3.42 11.96 -11.88
C SER A 162 3.71 13.32 -11.26
N THR A 163 3.14 14.41 -11.80
CA THR A 163 3.31 15.76 -11.25
C THR A 163 2.60 15.88 -9.91
N MET A 164 1.39 15.34 -9.79
CA MET A 164 0.63 15.32 -8.53
C MET A 164 1.37 14.57 -7.42
N ILE A 165 1.86 13.36 -7.74
CA ILE A 165 2.63 12.54 -6.79
C ILE A 165 3.92 13.25 -6.37
N LYS A 166 4.67 13.83 -7.31
CA LYS A 166 5.91 14.56 -7.02
C LYS A 166 5.70 15.79 -6.13
N GLN A 167 4.52 16.41 -6.20
CA GLN A 167 4.17 17.54 -5.35
C GLN A 167 3.57 17.11 -3.99
N GLY A 168 3.41 15.81 -3.74
CA GLY A 168 2.81 15.30 -2.50
C GLY A 168 1.36 15.77 -2.33
N MET A 169 0.61 15.88 -3.44
CA MET A 169 -0.76 16.40 -3.42
C MET A 169 -1.80 15.29 -3.55
N THR A 170 -2.85 15.36 -2.72
CA THR A 170 -4.04 14.52 -2.88
C THR A 170 -4.88 14.96 -4.08
N PHE A 171 -5.75 14.06 -4.57
CA PHE A 171 -6.70 14.43 -5.62
C PHE A 171 -7.63 15.58 -5.23
N GLU A 172 -7.93 15.74 -3.94
CA GLU A 172 -8.75 16.86 -3.43
C GLU A 172 -7.98 18.18 -3.45
N GLU A 173 -6.72 18.18 -3.03
CA GLU A 173 -5.85 19.35 -3.14
C GLU A 173 -5.69 19.78 -4.60
N VAL A 174 -5.54 18.83 -5.54
CA VAL A 174 -5.49 19.17 -6.97
C VAL A 174 -6.81 19.76 -7.48
N ALA A 175 -7.96 19.28 -6.99
CA ALA A 175 -9.24 19.86 -7.38
C ALA A 175 -9.33 21.34 -6.98
N ASN A 176 -8.79 21.70 -5.82
CA ASN A 176 -8.77 23.05 -5.26
C ASN A 176 -7.55 23.90 -5.68
N ASP A 177 -6.56 23.29 -6.34
CA ASP A 177 -5.34 23.98 -6.75
C ASP A 177 -5.60 25.07 -7.80
N THR A 178 -4.92 26.19 -7.70
CA THR A 178 -5.04 27.30 -8.66
C THR A 178 -3.72 27.65 -9.33
N LYS A 179 -2.64 26.92 -9.03
CA LYS A 179 -1.26 27.29 -9.41
C LYS A 179 -0.62 26.31 -10.38
N THR A 180 -0.75 25.01 -10.13
CA THR A 180 -0.05 23.96 -10.88
C THR A 180 -0.94 23.33 -11.96
N PHE A 181 -2.18 22.99 -11.61
CA PHE A 181 -3.05 22.16 -12.43
C PHE A 181 -4.14 22.97 -13.11
N GLU A 182 -4.09 23.03 -14.43
CA GLU A 182 -5.17 23.58 -15.25
C GLU A 182 -6.36 22.63 -15.38
N LEU A 183 -7.47 23.14 -15.90
CA LEU A 183 -8.75 22.43 -16.03
C LEU A 183 -8.63 21.03 -16.67
N LEU A 184 -7.84 20.90 -17.74
CA LEU A 184 -7.69 19.62 -18.44
C LEU A 184 -6.91 18.60 -17.62
N ALA A 185 -5.87 19.04 -16.89
CA ALA A 185 -5.09 18.18 -16.01
C ALA A 185 -5.96 17.69 -14.84
N LYS A 186 -6.73 18.59 -14.23
CA LYS A 186 -7.71 18.23 -13.19
C LYS A 186 -8.74 17.22 -13.68
N ASN A 187 -9.25 17.38 -14.90
CA ASN A 187 -10.20 16.43 -15.48
C ASN A 187 -9.57 15.04 -15.69
N ARG A 188 -8.31 14.96 -16.14
CA ARG A 188 -7.58 13.69 -16.29
C ARG A 188 -7.35 13.01 -14.94
N LEU A 189 -6.90 13.76 -13.93
CA LEU A 189 -6.71 13.24 -12.56
C LEU A 189 -8.01 12.80 -11.92
N LYS A 190 -9.13 13.50 -12.16
CA LYS A 190 -10.46 13.08 -11.71
C LYS A 190 -10.87 11.73 -12.33
N LYS A 191 -10.55 11.49 -13.60
CA LYS A 191 -10.80 10.20 -14.26
C LYS A 191 -9.94 9.09 -13.65
N ILE A 192 -8.66 9.35 -13.39
CA ILE A 192 -7.77 8.39 -12.70
C ILE A 192 -8.31 8.05 -11.32
N LYS A 193 -8.68 9.07 -10.51
CA LYS A 193 -9.30 8.88 -9.19
C LYS A 193 -10.52 7.96 -9.30
N LYS A 194 -11.46 8.29 -10.20
CA LYS A 194 -12.70 7.52 -10.37
C LYS A 194 -12.41 6.06 -10.72
N ASP A 195 -11.51 5.81 -11.66
CA ASP A 195 -11.14 4.46 -12.10
C ASP A 195 -10.48 3.64 -10.98
N ILE A 196 -9.51 4.20 -10.27
CA ILE A 196 -8.84 3.51 -9.15
C ILE A 196 -9.83 3.24 -8.03
N PHE A 197 -10.62 4.24 -7.63
CA PHE A 197 -11.53 4.12 -6.50
C PHE A 197 -12.64 3.11 -6.78
N SER A 198 -13.20 3.09 -8.01
CA SER A 198 -14.19 2.05 -8.35
C SER A 198 -13.61 0.65 -8.27
N LYS A 199 -12.34 0.45 -8.64
CA LYS A 199 -11.69 -0.87 -8.54
C LYS A 199 -11.43 -1.26 -7.09
N VAL A 200 -11.10 -0.30 -6.22
CA VAL A 200 -10.98 -0.55 -4.78
C VAL A 200 -12.35 -0.92 -4.21
N ASP A 201 -13.39 -0.12 -4.51
CA ASP A 201 -14.76 -0.40 -4.06
C ASP A 201 -15.19 -1.80 -4.52
N ASP A 202 -14.86 -2.20 -5.75
CA ASP A 202 -15.17 -3.53 -6.30
C ASP A 202 -14.53 -4.68 -5.48
N VAL A 203 -13.34 -4.48 -4.91
CA VAL A 203 -12.66 -5.50 -4.07
C VAL A 203 -13.39 -5.72 -2.75
N PHE A 204 -13.95 -4.65 -2.17
CA PHE A 204 -14.60 -4.69 -0.85
C PHE A 204 -16.13 -4.79 -0.93
N LYS A 205 -16.70 -5.15 -2.08
CA LYS A 205 -18.17 -5.26 -2.24
C LYS A 205 -18.80 -6.38 -1.43
N ASP A 206 -18.04 -7.46 -1.22
CA ASP A 206 -18.50 -8.69 -0.61
C ASP A 206 -17.96 -8.87 0.84
N GLU A 207 -17.32 -7.83 1.39
CA GLU A 207 -16.78 -7.73 2.76
C GLU A 207 -17.72 -6.89 3.65
#